data_AF-A0A927B814-F1
#
_entry.id   AF-A0A927B814-F1
#
_cell.length_a   1.000
_cell.length_b   1.000
_cell.length_c   1.000
_cell.angle_alpha   90.00
_cell.angle_beta   90.00
_cell.angle_gamma   90.00
#
_symmetry.space_group_name_H-M   'P 1'
#
loop_
_entity.id
_entity.type
_entity.pdbx_description
1 polymer ?
#
loop_
_entity_poly.entity_id
_entity_poly.type
_entity_poly.pdbx_seq_one_letter_code
_entity_poly.pdbx_strand_id
1 'polypeptide(L)'
;MVELQDQPVIHPGPNQQASLEFTAEGNKVVGSTGCNRLFGTYTLSGDEKIKFNGIGSTKMACPDMSGENAFMKALAATNAYGISGKELLLKNDEAVVARLRAEPSK
;
A
#
# COMPACT_ATOMS: atom_id res chain seq x y z
N MET A 1 8.62 -12.64 15.78
CA MET A 1 7.32 -13.27 16.06
C MET A 1 6.28 -12.16 16.09
N VAL A 2 5.61 -11.94 14.96
CA VAL A 2 4.40 -11.10 14.90
C VAL A 2 3.37 -11.98 14.21
N GLU A 3 2.52 -12.59 15.03
CA GLU A 3 1.32 -13.28 14.60
C GLU A 3 0.25 -12.20 14.36
N LEU A 4 -0.30 -12.16 13.16
CA LEU A 4 -1.49 -11.40 12.86
C LEU A 4 -2.44 -12.29 12.06
N GLN A 5 -3.64 -12.40 12.60
CA GLN A 5 -4.71 -13.30 12.22
C GLN A 5 -5.11 -13.14 10.74
N ASP A 6 -5.05 -14.26 10.02
CA ASP A 6 -5.91 -14.69 8.90
C ASP A 6 -6.22 -13.72 7.75
N GLN A 7 -5.33 -12.79 7.41
CA GLN A 7 -5.28 -12.25 6.04
C GLN A 7 -3.83 -12.12 5.61
N PRO A 8 -3.47 -12.49 4.36
CA PRO A 8 -2.10 -12.37 3.88
C PRO A 8 -1.73 -10.88 3.83
N VAL A 9 -1.14 -10.38 4.92
CA VAL A 9 -0.33 -9.17 4.89
C VAL A 9 0.73 -9.45 3.83
N ILE A 10 0.75 -8.65 2.77
CA ILE A 10 1.70 -8.83 1.67
C ILE A 10 3.09 -8.69 2.28
N HIS A 11 3.76 -9.82 2.47
CA HIS A 11 5.17 -9.94 2.85
C HIS A 11 5.93 -10.33 1.58
N PRO A 12 6.44 -9.38 0.78
CA PRO A 12 7.20 -9.70 -0.41
C PRO A 12 8.61 -10.12 0.02
N GLY A 13 8.72 -11.36 0.51
CA GLY A 13 9.98 -12.04 0.81
C GLY A 13 10.90 -11.34 1.83
N PRO A 14 11.97 -12.02 2.27
CA PRO A 14 12.94 -11.45 3.20
C PRO A 14 13.86 -10.39 2.58
N ASN A 15 13.74 -10.09 1.27
CA ASN A 15 14.67 -9.21 0.55
C ASN A 15 14.01 -8.28 -0.50
N GLN A 16 12.68 -8.14 -0.47
CA GLN A 16 11.92 -7.32 -1.42
C GLN A 16 10.84 -6.51 -0.67
N GLN A 17 11.24 -5.71 0.32
CA GLN A 17 10.28 -4.93 1.11
C GLN A 17 9.47 -4.00 0.20
N ALA A 18 8.14 -4.20 0.19
CA ALA A 18 7.25 -3.31 -0.51
C ALA A 18 7.14 -2.01 0.27
N SER A 19 7.49 -0.91 -0.38
CA SER A 19 7.47 0.44 0.21
C SER A 19 6.48 1.31 -0.54
N LEU A 20 5.83 2.20 0.20
CA LEU A 20 4.96 3.24 -0.34
C LEU A 20 5.38 4.58 0.25
N GLU A 21 5.52 5.55 -0.64
CA GLU A 21 5.82 6.93 -0.36
C GLU A 21 4.65 7.79 -0.84
N PHE A 22 4.13 8.59 0.08
CA PHE A 22 3.00 9.49 -0.17
C PHE A 22 3.52 10.91 -0.20
N THR A 23 3.38 11.57 -1.35
CA THR A 23 3.75 12.96 -1.53
C THR A 23 2.50 13.83 -1.42
N ALA A 24 2.48 14.76 -0.46
CA ALA A 24 1.40 15.74 -0.32
C ALA A 24 1.40 16.74 -1.49
N GLU A 25 2.59 17.07 -2.01
CA GLU A 25 2.75 17.85 -3.25
C GLU A 25 2.16 17.09 -4.45
N GLY A 26 0.96 17.52 -4.87
CA GLY A 26 0.25 16.94 -6.00
C GLY A 26 -0.50 15.64 -5.72
N ASN A 27 -0.67 15.26 -4.44
CA ASN A 27 -1.36 14.04 -4.00
C ASN A 27 -0.89 12.78 -4.77
N LYS A 28 0.42 12.58 -4.85
CA LYS A 28 1.03 11.48 -5.60
C LYS A 28 1.46 10.37 -4.66
N VAL A 29 1.23 9.14 -5.06
CA VAL A 29 1.74 7.96 -4.37
C VAL A 29 2.72 7.25 -5.28
N VAL A 30 3.88 6.93 -4.75
CA VAL A 30 4.91 6.14 -5.42
C VAL A 30 5.25 4.99 -4.52
N GLY A 31 5.41 3.80 -5.08
CA GLY A 31 5.75 2.62 -4.31
C GLY A 31 6.66 1.70 -5.08
N SER A 32 7.15 0.69 -4.39
CA SER A 32 7.90 -0.40 -5.00
C SER A 32 7.41 -1.69 -4.36
N THR A 33 7.14 -2.71 -5.16
CA THR A 33 6.78 -4.06 -4.69
C THR A 33 8.02 -4.97 -4.56
N GLY A 34 9.21 -4.36 -4.55
CA GLY A 34 10.50 -5.05 -4.61
C GLY A 34 10.90 -5.53 -6.01
N CYS A 35 9.98 -5.57 -6.98
CA CYS A 35 10.30 -5.87 -8.38
C CYS A 35 9.76 -4.83 -9.37
N ASN A 36 8.53 -4.40 -9.14
CA ASN A 36 7.88 -3.39 -9.97
C ASN A 36 7.71 -2.10 -9.18
N ARG A 37 7.86 -0.97 -9.87
CA ARG A 37 7.61 0.35 -9.28
C ARG A 37 6.14 0.70 -9.50
N LEU A 38 5.46 1.02 -8.42
CA LEU A 38 4.10 1.53 -8.39
C LEU A 38 4.13 3.06 -8.46
N PHE A 39 3.18 3.65 -9.17
CA PHE A 39 2.97 5.08 -9.19
C PHE A 39 1.49 5.37 -9.38
N GLY A 40 1.00 6.44 -8.79
CA GLY A 40 -0.38 6.84 -8.96
C GLY A 40 -0.66 8.13 -8.20
N THR A 41 -1.95 8.43 -8.07
CA THR A 41 -2.42 9.53 -7.25
C THR A 41 -3.34 9.01 -6.16
N TYR A 42 -3.46 9.79 -5.11
CA TYR A 42 -4.46 9.58 -4.09
C TYR A 42 -5.27 10.86 -3.91
N THR A 43 -6.39 10.76 -3.23
CA THR A 43 -7.24 11.90 -2.88
C THR A 43 -7.78 11.64 -1.50
N LEU A 44 -7.58 12.59 -0.61
CA LEU A 44 -8.13 12.56 0.74
C LEU A 44 -9.47 13.31 0.72
N SER A 45 -10.50 12.77 1.34
CA SER A 45 -11.85 13.36 1.31
C SER A 45 -12.54 13.29 2.67
N GLY A 46 -12.33 14.33 3.50
CA GLY A 46 -12.82 14.38 4.88
C GLY A 46 -11.87 13.68 5.86
N ASP A 47 -12.27 13.58 7.13
CA ASP A 47 -11.56 12.82 8.15
C ASP A 47 -11.56 11.33 7.79
N GLU A 48 -10.35 10.77 7.59
CA GLU A 48 -10.09 9.33 7.46
C GLU A 48 -10.49 8.63 6.13
N LYS A 49 -10.92 9.37 5.10
CA LYS A 49 -11.17 8.77 3.76
C LYS A 49 -10.03 9.02 2.79
N ILE A 50 -9.58 7.96 2.14
CA ILE A 50 -8.59 8.00 1.06
C ILE A 50 -9.12 7.25 -0.15
N LYS A 51 -8.91 7.82 -1.32
CA LYS A 51 -9.16 7.17 -2.60
C LYS A 51 -7.90 7.18 -3.42
N PHE A 52 -7.50 6.02 -3.92
CA PHE A 52 -6.41 5.90 -4.88
C PHE A 52 -6.97 5.99 -6.30
N ASN A 53 -6.33 6.78 -7.15
CA ASN A 53 -6.69 6.94 -8.55
C ASN A 53 -5.47 6.75 -9.44
N GLY A 54 -5.67 6.14 -10.61
CA GLY A 54 -4.60 6.00 -11.60
C GLY A 54 -3.37 5.25 -11.10
N ILE A 55 -3.54 4.28 -10.19
CA ILE A 55 -2.43 3.41 -9.76
C ILE A 55 -1.98 2.58 -10.97
N GLY A 56 -0.77 2.85 -11.43
CA GLY A 56 -0.06 2.09 -12.44
C GLY A 56 1.17 1.40 -11.85
N SER A 57 1.63 0.38 -12.55
CA SER A 57 2.90 -0.30 -12.28
C SER A 57 3.74 -0.34 -13.55
N THR A 58 5.06 -0.34 -13.39
CA THR A 58 5.96 -0.74 -14.47
C THR A 58 5.83 -2.25 -14.69
N LYS A 59 5.52 -2.71 -15.91
CA LYS A 59 5.53 -4.13 -16.26
C LYS A 59 6.97 -4.62 -16.44
N MET A 60 7.71 -4.88 -15.36
CA MET A 60 8.86 -5.78 -15.43
C MET A 60 8.38 -7.22 -15.28
N ALA A 61 8.96 -8.12 -16.08
CA ALA A 61 8.62 -9.54 -16.06
C ALA A 61 9.22 -10.17 -14.81
N CYS A 62 8.58 -9.98 -13.66
CA CYS A 62 8.94 -10.67 -12.45
C CYS A 62 8.28 -12.06 -12.40
N PRO A 63 9.01 -13.11 -12.00
CA PRO A 63 8.43 -14.44 -11.84
C PRO A 63 7.34 -14.49 -10.74
N ASP A 64 7.37 -13.57 -9.78
CA ASP A 64 6.34 -13.43 -8.75
C ASP A 64 5.57 -12.11 -8.91
N MET A 65 4.37 -12.20 -9.52
CA MET A 65 3.42 -11.08 -9.66
C MET A 65 2.29 -11.14 -8.62
N SER A 66 2.27 -12.18 -7.77
CA SER A 66 1.20 -12.41 -6.80
C SER A 66 1.16 -11.33 -5.74
N GLY A 67 2.33 -10.92 -5.23
CA GLY A 67 2.45 -9.82 -4.27
C GLY A 67 2.00 -8.48 -4.85
N GLU A 68 2.39 -8.16 -6.07
CA GLU A 68 1.99 -6.91 -6.74
C GLU A 68 0.48 -6.84 -6.97
N ASN A 69 -0.12 -7.89 -7.55
CA ASN A 69 -1.54 -7.87 -7.88
C ASN A 69 -2.41 -7.76 -6.63
N ALA A 70 -2.03 -8.47 -5.55
CA ALA A 70 -2.72 -8.38 -4.28
C ALA A 70 -2.59 -6.97 -3.67
N PHE A 71 -1.43 -6.33 -3.80
CA PHE A 71 -1.22 -4.97 -3.33
C PHE A 71 -2.01 -3.92 -4.13
N MET A 72 -2.04 -4.03 -5.47
CA MET A 72 -2.87 -3.19 -6.32
C MET A 72 -4.35 -3.35 -6.02
N LYS A 73 -4.82 -4.59 -5.80
CA LYS A 73 -6.19 -4.86 -5.38
C LYS A 73 -6.50 -4.27 -4.01
N ALA A 74 -5.60 -4.37 -3.04
CA ALA A 74 -5.78 -3.76 -1.73
C ALA A 74 -5.90 -2.24 -1.82
N LEU A 75 -5.02 -1.58 -2.58
CA LEU A 75 -5.08 -0.14 -2.82
C LEU A 75 -6.38 0.26 -3.54
N ALA A 76 -6.80 -0.50 -4.54
CA ALA A 76 -8.04 -0.24 -5.27
C ALA A 76 -9.30 -0.46 -4.42
N ALA A 77 -9.26 -1.40 -3.48
CA ALA A 77 -10.33 -1.65 -2.53
C ALA A 77 -10.34 -0.65 -1.36
N THR A 78 -9.23 0.04 -1.11
CA THR A 78 -9.12 0.98 0.00
C THR A 78 -10.03 2.19 -0.23
N ASN A 79 -10.87 2.48 0.76
CA ASN A 79 -11.73 3.66 0.78
C ASN A 79 -11.51 4.53 2.05
N ALA A 80 -10.80 4.00 3.04
CA ALA A 80 -10.52 4.64 4.30
C ALA A 80 -9.10 4.34 4.77
N TYR A 81 -8.53 5.21 5.58
CA TYR A 81 -7.25 5.01 6.22
C TYR A 81 -7.34 5.33 7.70
N GLY A 82 -6.57 4.63 8.52
CA GLY A 82 -6.40 4.93 9.94
C GLY A 82 -4.92 4.96 10.26
N ILE A 83 -4.47 6.01 10.92
CA ILE A 83 -3.08 6.10 11.40
C ILE A 83 -3.09 5.74 12.88
N SER A 84 -2.30 4.74 13.25
CA SER A 84 -2.13 4.29 14.62
C SER A 84 -0.64 4.34 14.98
N GLY A 85 -0.22 5.43 15.62
CA GLY A 85 1.18 5.65 16.01
C GLY A 85 2.12 5.74 14.81
N LYS A 86 2.84 4.65 14.53
CA LYS A 86 3.76 4.53 13.38
C LYS A 86 3.24 3.59 12.30
N GLU A 87 1.96 3.24 12.34
CA GLU A 87 1.34 2.32 11.40
C GLU A 87 0.19 3.00 10.67
N LEU A 88 0.17 2.85 9.35
CA LEU A 88 -0.92 3.27 8.48
C LEU A 88 -1.73 2.02 8.11
N LEU A 89 -2.98 1.99 8.55
CA LEU A 89 -3.95 0.94 8.30
C LEU A 89 -4.84 1.39 7.14
N LEU A 90 -4.75 0.70 6.01
CA LEU A 90 -5.68 0.91 4.91
C LEU A 90 -6.89 -0.01 5.09
N LYS A 91 -8.07 0.59 5.02
CA LYS A 91 -9.34 -0.08 5.26
C LYS A 91 -10.25 0.05 4.06
N ASN A 92 -11.07 -0.96 3.84
CA ASN A 92 -12.24 -0.88 2.98
C ASN A 92 -13.52 -0.91 3.84
N ASP A 93 -14.68 -1.01 3.21
CA ASP A 93 -15.99 -1.10 3.90
C ASP A 93 -16.13 -2.35 4.80
N GLU A 94 -15.33 -3.39 4.56
CA GLU A 94 -15.44 -4.69 5.24
C GLU A 94 -14.33 -4.96 6.28
N ALA A 95 -13.09 -4.57 6.00
CA ALA A 95 -11.91 -4.94 6.79
C ALA A 95 -10.66 -4.07 6.50
N VAL A 96 -9.60 -4.31 7.29
CA VAL A 96 -8.25 -3.76 7.03
C VAL A 96 -7.63 -4.53 5.87
N VAL A 97 -7.45 -3.89 4.71
CA VAL A 97 -6.91 -4.51 3.49
C VAL A 97 -5.39 -4.45 3.41
N ALA A 98 -4.75 -3.49 4.09
CA ALA A 98 -3.30 -3.41 4.16
C ALA A 98 -2.84 -2.70 5.43
N ARG A 99 -1.64 -3.08 5.90
CA ARG A 99 -0.96 -2.44 7.02
C ARG A 99 0.42 -2.02 6.57
N LEU A 100 0.70 -0.73 6.69
CA LEU A 100 1.96 -0.11 6.31
C LEU A 100 2.60 0.45 7.57
N ARG A 101 3.93 0.39 7.67
CA ARG A 101 4.65 1.02 8.77
C ARG A 101 5.28 2.30 8.26
N ALA A 102 5.01 3.41 8.93
CA ALA A 102 5.72 4.66 8.73
C ALA A 102 7.15 4.50 9.27
N GLU A 103 8.11 4.43 8.35
CA GLU A 103 9.53 4.55 8.68
C GLU A 103 9.94 6.01 8.55
N PRO A 104 10.49 6.63 9.60
CA PRO A 104 10.99 8.00 9.50
C PRO A 104 12.22 8.01 8.58
N SER A 105 12.10 8.65 7.42
CA SER A 105 13.26 9.07 6.64
C SER A 105 13.98 10.16 7.42
N LYS A 106 15.18 9.85 7.89
CA LYS A 106 16.03 10.70 8.73
C LYS A 106 16.30 12.07 8.13
#